data_AF-A0A0M6ZZ80-F1
#
_entry.id   AF-A0A0M6ZZ80-F1
#
_cell.length_a   1.000
_cell.length_b   1.000
_cell.length_c   1.000
_cell.angle_alpha   90.00
_cell.angle_beta   90.00
_cell.angle_gamma   90.00
#
_symmetry.space_group_name_H-M   'P 1'
#
loop_
_entity.id
_entity.type
_entity.pdbx_description
1 polymer ?
#
loop_
_entity_poly.entity_id
_entity_poly.type
_entity_poly.pdbx_seq_one_letter_code
_entity_poly.pdbx_strand_id
1 'polypeptide(L)'
;MINSCIGIGGSVGRFGTNEQLDVKTVQTRLNALMGSSRKELSVDGKVGSKTIGTIKDFQASVVRLRYPDGRVDRGNRTIQALNDPNSASVWQRMCIPPAAHPSTVANDTMRDDRLTPAEKMLAKEAAKLGDSDAFDEFRRELIDKSIPGMKKFLGTIGRAEDARKVIAAWSQLRKWGFSVSEARDVMKAISGMKGRQFGALDAIGSPASKFGRFLGSLGSKVGAVGQVVTLIEVADKFEQGDYLYGTSELYKHFMGKAIPWAGMVEGLQSLVEAIAPGSVKNSKVFQVIRACDPIGLGASGVDSMTTLVLGAVHLIQTGDIDIARLSRLVDRMKQGPTKLFADMGEDLGDSAYEMSRWRKDDWTYAVKSIPGFIASLF
;
A
#
# COMPACT_ATOMS: atom_id res chain seq x y z
N MET A 1 41.12 -24.63 12.63
CA MET A 1 40.84 -24.49 11.19
C MET A 1 39.45 -25.04 10.92
N ILE A 2 38.56 -24.24 10.33
CA ILE A 2 37.18 -24.65 10.04
C ILE A 2 37.13 -25.26 8.63
N ASN A 3 37.71 -26.45 8.48
CA ASN A 3 37.90 -27.16 7.20
C ASN A 3 36.66 -27.94 6.73
N SER A 4 35.46 -27.40 6.94
CA SER A 4 34.22 -28.05 6.51
C SER A 4 33.57 -27.21 5.41
N CYS A 5 33.65 -27.70 4.17
CA CYS A 5 32.82 -27.23 3.06
C CYS A 5 31.35 -27.55 3.39
N ILE A 6 30.48 -26.55 3.32
CA ILE A 6 29.04 -26.73 3.50
C ILE A 6 28.33 -26.85 2.15
N GLY A 7 27.33 -27.73 2.10
CA GLY A 7 26.39 -27.87 0.99
C GLY A 7 24.98 -27.56 1.47
N ILE A 8 24.15 -27.01 0.58
CA ILE A 8 22.72 -26.80 0.81
C ILE A 8 21.93 -27.51 -0.28
N GLY A 9 20.82 -28.15 0.09
CA GLY A 9 19.90 -28.81 -0.84
C GLY A 9 19.01 -27.83 -1.59
N GLY A 10 18.48 -26.84 -0.88
CA GLY A 10 17.65 -25.75 -1.36
C GLY A 10 18.24 -24.36 -1.05
N SER A 11 17.58 -23.32 -1.56
CA SER A 11 18.02 -21.94 -1.34
C SER A 11 17.64 -21.43 0.06
N VAL A 12 18.52 -20.66 0.70
CA VAL A 12 18.35 -20.14 2.06
C VAL A 12 18.35 -18.61 2.08
N GLY A 13 17.45 -17.98 2.81
CA GLY A 13 17.37 -16.54 2.98
C GLY A 13 16.10 -15.93 2.38
N ARG A 14 16.22 -14.71 1.85
CA ARG A 14 15.08 -13.97 1.33
C ARG A 14 14.47 -14.68 0.12
N PHE A 15 13.19 -15.07 0.23
CA PHE A 15 12.46 -15.84 -0.79
C PHE A 15 13.11 -17.19 -1.17
N GLY A 16 13.95 -17.74 -0.27
CA GLY A 16 14.51 -19.08 -0.42
C GLY A 16 13.51 -20.16 -0.02
N THR A 17 13.82 -21.41 -0.39
CA THR A 17 13.09 -22.61 0.07
C THR A 17 13.13 -22.73 1.59
N ASN A 18 14.25 -22.31 2.20
CA ASN A 18 14.45 -22.24 3.65
C ASN A 18 14.21 -23.59 4.36
N GLU A 19 14.67 -24.67 3.74
CA GLU A 19 14.70 -26.00 4.37
C GLU A 19 15.49 -25.93 5.68
N GLN A 20 14.90 -26.45 6.76
CA GLN A 20 15.40 -26.22 8.11
C GLN A 20 16.88 -26.63 8.29
N LEU A 21 17.28 -27.74 7.66
CA LEU A 21 18.66 -28.24 7.70
C LEU A 21 19.64 -27.31 6.98
N ASP A 22 19.26 -26.78 5.82
CA ASP A 22 20.08 -25.84 5.06
C ASP A 22 20.22 -24.52 5.81
N VAL A 23 19.14 -24.05 6.45
CA VAL A 23 19.15 -22.82 7.25
C VAL A 23 20.11 -22.96 8.43
N LYS A 24 20.04 -24.07 9.18
CA LYS A 24 20.99 -24.34 10.27
C LYS A 24 22.42 -24.35 9.77
N THR A 25 22.66 -25.05 8.65
CA THR A 25 23.99 -25.12 8.01
C THR A 25 24.54 -23.73 7.70
N VAL A 26 23.72 -22.84 7.10
CA VAL A 26 24.12 -21.46 6.79
C VAL A 26 24.31 -20.62 8.04
N GLN A 27 23.41 -20.70 9.03
CA GLN A 27 23.53 -19.97 10.31
C GLN A 27 24.81 -20.37 11.05
N THR A 28 25.07 -21.67 11.20
CA THR A 28 26.30 -22.19 11.82
C THR A 28 27.54 -21.69 11.08
N ARG A 29 27.54 -21.73 9.74
CA ARG A 29 28.69 -21.29 8.97
C ARG A 29 28.92 -19.78 9.06
N LEU A 30 27.86 -18.98 9.05
CA LEU A 30 27.97 -17.53 9.26
C LEU A 30 28.54 -17.23 10.65
N ASN A 31 28.08 -17.91 11.70
CA ASN A 31 28.62 -17.77 13.06
C ASN A 31 30.10 -18.16 13.12
N ALA A 32 30.49 -19.22 12.42
CA ALA A 32 31.87 -19.68 12.34
C ALA A 32 32.81 -18.69 11.62
N LEU A 33 32.30 -17.92 10.66
CA LEU A 33 33.09 -16.95 9.87
C LEU A 33 33.09 -15.54 10.47
N MET A 34 32.08 -15.18 11.27
CA MET A 34 31.99 -13.85 11.85
C MET A 34 33.01 -13.65 12.98
N GLY A 35 33.49 -12.42 13.14
CA GLY A 35 34.34 -12.03 14.26
C GLY A 35 33.54 -11.63 15.50
N SER A 36 34.23 -11.43 16.63
CA SER A 36 33.65 -11.03 17.92
C SER A 36 32.90 -9.69 17.92
N SER A 37 33.08 -8.87 16.88
CA SER A 37 32.39 -7.59 16.69
C SER A 37 30.93 -7.74 16.24
N ARG A 38 30.51 -8.91 15.75
CA ARG A 38 29.14 -9.18 15.31
C ARG A 38 28.40 -10.04 16.32
N LYS A 39 27.09 -9.80 16.44
CA LYS A 39 26.24 -10.63 17.28
C LYS A 39 25.95 -11.96 16.58
N GLU A 40 26.26 -13.06 17.25
CA GLU A 40 25.98 -14.41 16.75
C GLU A 40 24.48 -14.63 16.52
N LEU A 41 24.18 -15.39 15.46
CA LEU A 41 22.83 -15.84 15.15
C LEU A 41 22.43 -17.01 16.05
N SER A 42 21.14 -17.08 16.38
CA SER A 42 20.57 -18.32 16.93
C SER A 42 20.52 -19.38 15.81
N VAL A 43 21.08 -20.56 16.03
CA VAL A 43 21.05 -21.68 15.07
C VAL A 43 19.76 -22.47 15.26
N ASP A 44 18.63 -21.85 14.92
CA ASP A 44 17.30 -22.40 15.11
C ASP A 44 16.72 -23.05 13.84
N GLY A 45 17.37 -22.87 12.69
CA GLY A 45 16.88 -23.32 11.40
C GLY A 45 15.71 -22.50 10.86
N LYS A 46 15.46 -21.31 11.42
CA LYS A 46 14.42 -20.38 10.98
C LYS A 46 15.06 -19.16 10.31
N VAL A 47 14.56 -18.81 9.13
CA VAL A 47 15.01 -17.60 8.43
C VAL A 47 14.22 -16.38 8.91
N GLY A 48 14.79 -15.69 9.90
CA GLY A 48 14.30 -14.39 10.37
C GLY A 48 15.03 -13.19 9.77
N SER A 49 14.60 -12.00 10.16
CA SER A 49 15.23 -10.73 9.75
C SER A 49 16.73 -10.66 10.07
N LYS A 50 17.15 -11.24 11.21
CA LYS A 50 18.56 -11.32 11.62
C LYS A 50 19.38 -12.18 10.66
N THR A 51 18.92 -13.40 10.34
CA THR A 51 19.58 -14.29 9.38
C THR A 51 19.73 -13.61 8.02
N ILE A 52 18.67 -12.98 7.50
CA ILE A 52 18.70 -12.26 6.22
C ILE A 52 19.66 -11.07 6.28
N GLY A 53 19.65 -10.29 7.35
CA GLY A 53 20.55 -9.16 7.56
C GLY A 53 22.02 -9.59 7.55
N THR A 54 22.35 -10.67 8.26
CA THR A 54 23.71 -11.23 8.29
C THR A 54 24.16 -11.76 6.93
N ILE A 55 23.27 -12.41 6.17
CA ILE A 55 23.58 -12.82 4.78
C ILE A 55 23.91 -11.61 3.93
N LYS A 56 23.12 -10.52 4.03
CA LYS A 56 23.39 -9.28 3.27
C LYS A 56 24.73 -8.65 3.65
N ASP A 57 25.04 -8.59 4.94
CA ASP A 57 26.33 -8.06 5.42
C ASP A 57 27.51 -8.89 4.89
N PHE A 58 27.40 -10.22 4.93
CA PHE A 58 28.41 -11.11 4.36
C PHE A 58 28.56 -10.90 2.84
N GLN A 59 27.46 -10.82 2.12
CA GLN A 59 27.44 -10.56 0.67
C GLN A 59 28.05 -9.20 0.29
N ALA A 60 27.78 -8.16 1.08
CA ALA A 60 28.36 -6.83 0.88
C ALA A 60 29.87 -6.84 1.15
N SER A 61 30.27 -7.39 2.30
CA SER A 61 31.63 -7.30 2.82
C SER A 61 32.60 -8.24 2.12
N VAL A 62 32.19 -9.50 1.93
CA VAL A 62 33.05 -10.58 1.45
C VAL A 62 32.85 -10.82 -0.04
N VAL A 63 31.60 -10.99 -0.48
CA VAL A 63 31.30 -11.28 -1.89
C VAL A 63 31.40 -10.01 -2.76
N ARG A 64 31.36 -8.83 -2.14
CA ARG A 64 31.39 -7.50 -2.79
C ARG A 64 30.24 -7.31 -3.78
N LEU A 65 29.05 -7.81 -3.43
CA LEU A 65 27.85 -7.54 -4.23
C LEU A 65 27.45 -6.08 -4.06
N ARG A 66 27.25 -5.38 -5.19
CA ARG A 66 26.73 -4.00 -5.21
C ARG A 66 25.34 -3.89 -4.60
N TYR A 67 24.53 -4.95 -4.76
CA TYR A 67 23.17 -5.03 -4.22
C TYR A 67 22.99 -6.38 -3.49
N PRO A 68 23.32 -6.46 -2.20
CA PRO A 68 23.12 -7.66 -1.39
C PRO A 68 21.64 -8.02 -1.29
N ASP A 69 21.27 -9.19 -1.79
CA ASP A 69 19.88 -9.66 -1.88
C ASP A 69 19.41 -10.38 -0.62
N GLY A 70 20.34 -10.92 0.18
CA GLY A 70 20.05 -11.70 1.38
C GLY A 70 19.65 -13.14 1.09
N ARG A 71 20.08 -13.72 -0.04
CA ARG A 71 19.78 -15.10 -0.44
C ARG A 71 21.06 -15.89 -0.75
N VAL A 72 21.09 -17.15 -0.33
CA VAL A 72 22.16 -18.11 -0.58
C VAL A 72 21.60 -19.23 -1.45
N ASP A 73 22.05 -19.28 -2.70
CA ASP A 73 21.64 -20.30 -3.67
C ASP A 73 22.73 -21.37 -3.88
N ARG A 74 22.29 -22.58 -4.20
CA ARG A 74 23.20 -23.69 -4.54
C ARG A 74 24.03 -23.33 -5.77
N GLY A 75 25.35 -23.50 -5.66
CA GLY A 75 26.32 -23.24 -6.74
C GLY A 75 26.65 -21.77 -7.00
N ASN A 76 26.03 -20.82 -6.30
CA ASN A 76 26.24 -19.40 -6.54
C ASN A 76 27.46 -18.84 -5.75
N ARG A 77 27.85 -17.60 -6.04
CA ARG A 77 29.02 -16.93 -5.45
C ARG A 77 28.97 -16.86 -3.92
N THR A 78 27.80 -16.71 -3.33
CA THR A 78 27.66 -16.61 -1.87
C THR A 78 28.00 -17.93 -1.17
N ILE A 79 27.54 -19.08 -1.67
CA ILE A 79 27.89 -20.38 -1.06
C ILE A 79 29.37 -20.72 -1.29
N GLN A 80 29.93 -20.35 -2.44
CA GLN A 80 31.37 -20.49 -2.69
C GLN A 80 32.20 -19.67 -1.69
N ALA A 81 31.81 -18.42 -1.44
CA ALA A 81 32.47 -17.57 -0.45
C ALA A 81 32.29 -18.10 0.99
N LEU A 82 31.12 -18.67 1.33
CA LEU A 82 30.94 -19.32 2.63
C LEU A 82 31.90 -20.51 2.80
N ASN A 83 32.26 -21.19 1.72
CA ASN A 83 33.20 -22.31 1.72
C ASN A 83 34.67 -21.89 1.63
N ASP A 84 34.97 -20.64 1.25
CA ASP A 84 36.33 -20.11 1.19
C ASP A 84 36.88 -19.84 2.61
N PRO A 85 38.00 -20.48 3.02
CA PRO A 85 38.62 -20.23 4.32
C PRO A 85 39.08 -18.78 4.51
N ASN A 86 39.37 -18.04 3.43
CA ASN A 86 39.82 -16.64 3.51
C ASN A 86 38.67 -15.68 3.86
N SER A 87 37.42 -16.10 3.69
CA SER A 87 36.25 -15.26 3.94
C SER A 87 36.17 -14.78 5.39
N ALA A 88 36.60 -15.59 6.36
CA ALA A 88 36.64 -15.19 7.77
C ALA A 88 37.54 -13.96 7.96
N SER A 89 38.78 -14.01 7.44
CA SER A 89 39.73 -12.92 7.57
C SER A 89 39.27 -11.64 6.86
N VAL A 90 38.66 -11.77 5.67
CA VAL A 90 38.10 -10.61 4.96
C VAL A 90 36.95 -10.00 5.76
N TRP A 91 36.01 -10.82 6.24
CA TRP A 91 34.83 -10.32 6.95
C TRP A 91 35.17 -9.70 8.31
N GLN A 92 36.18 -10.24 9.00
CA GLN A 92 36.70 -9.70 10.25
C GLN A 92 37.44 -8.37 10.06
N ARG A 93 38.26 -8.24 9.01
CA ARG A 93 38.97 -6.98 8.71
C ARG A 93 38.03 -5.84 8.36
N MET A 94 36.92 -6.13 7.68
CA MET A 94 35.89 -5.13 7.40
C MET A 94 35.15 -4.63 8.65
N CYS A 95 35.34 -5.28 9.81
CA CYS A 95 34.82 -4.83 11.10
C CYS A 95 35.78 -3.95 11.89
N ILE A 96 37.04 -3.84 11.47
CA ILE A 96 38.00 -2.90 12.03
C ILE A 96 37.94 -1.68 11.13
N PRO A 97 37.48 -0.50 11.61
CA PRO A 97 37.68 0.73 10.86
C PRO A 97 39.17 0.81 10.53
N PRO A 98 39.58 0.96 9.26
CA PRO A 98 40.99 1.05 8.93
C PRO A 98 41.60 2.14 9.81
N ALA A 99 42.63 1.79 10.59
CA ALA A 99 43.39 2.76 11.37
C ALA A 99 43.68 3.94 10.45
N ALA A 100 43.22 5.12 10.88
CA ALA A 100 43.13 6.31 10.05
C ALA A 100 44.43 6.50 9.24
N HIS A 101 44.38 6.17 7.95
CA HIS A 101 45.07 7.01 7.00
C HIS A 101 44.50 8.41 7.23
N PRO A 102 45.33 9.46 7.36
CA PRO A 102 44.85 10.83 7.43
C PRO A 102 44.31 11.21 6.05
N SER A 103 43.18 10.60 5.68
CA SER A 103 42.24 11.18 4.75
C SER A 103 41.66 12.33 5.53
N THR A 104 42.17 13.51 5.20
CA THR A 104 41.67 14.80 5.57
C THR A 104 40.14 14.73 5.62
N VAL A 105 39.58 14.63 6.82
CA VAL A 105 38.18 14.94 7.10
C VAL A 105 38.09 16.46 6.98
N ALA A 106 38.28 16.95 5.77
CA ALA A 106 37.87 18.28 5.41
C ALA A 106 36.35 18.21 5.28
N ASN A 107 35.66 18.57 6.37
CA ASN A 107 34.36 19.22 6.32
C ASN A 107 33.29 18.55 5.42
N ASP A 108 32.59 17.54 5.95
CA ASP A 108 31.32 17.02 5.38
C ASP A 108 30.15 18.03 5.49
N THR A 109 30.44 19.27 5.88
CA THR A 109 29.59 20.45 5.60
C THR A 109 29.44 20.72 4.10
N MET A 110 30.24 20.10 3.23
CA MET A 110 30.06 20.13 1.77
C MET A 110 28.94 19.22 1.22
N ARG A 111 28.31 18.36 2.04
CA ARG A 111 27.19 17.53 1.58
C ARG A 111 25.89 18.30 1.38
N ASP A 112 25.73 19.44 2.04
CA ASP A 112 24.53 20.27 1.95
C ASP A 112 24.42 20.95 0.57
N ASP A 113 25.53 21.32 -0.06
CA ASP A 113 25.53 22.07 -1.33
C ASP A 113 24.98 21.30 -2.53
N ARG A 114 24.90 19.97 -2.46
CA ARG A 114 24.33 19.13 -3.53
C ARG A 114 22.83 18.88 -3.38
N LEU A 115 22.25 19.23 -2.23
CA LEU A 115 20.83 19.02 -2.00
C LEU A 115 20.02 20.07 -2.77
N THR A 116 18.96 19.61 -3.45
CA THR A 116 17.99 20.54 -4.03
C THR A 116 17.31 21.36 -2.91
N PRO A 117 16.76 22.55 -3.20
CA PRO A 117 16.06 23.34 -2.17
C PRO A 117 14.96 22.56 -1.44
N ALA A 118 14.23 21.69 -2.15
CA ALA A 118 13.23 20.81 -1.57
C ALA A 118 13.84 19.75 -0.63
N GLU A 119 14.98 19.18 -1.00
CA GLU A 119 15.71 18.22 -0.16
C GLU A 119 16.26 18.86 1.12
N LYS A 120 16.78 20.08 1.04
CA LYS A 120 17.21 20.84 2.22
C LYS A 120 16.05 21.08 3.18
N MET A 121 14.89 21.43 2.62
CA MET A 121 13.68 21.64 3.42
C MET A 121 13.21 20.34 4.09
N LEU A 122 13.20 19.23 3.37
CA LEU A 122 12.89 17.92 3.94
C LEU A 122 13.89 17.54 5.04
N ALA A 123 15.19 17.71 4.82
CA ALA A 123 16.22 17.43 5.83
C ALA A 123 15.98 18.24 7.11
N LYS A 124 15.68 19.54 6.95
CA LYS A 124 15.38 20.45 8.06
C LYS A 124 14.13 20.03 8.84
N GLU A 125 13.04 19.70 8.17
CA GLU A 125 11.82 19.27 8.84
C GLU A 125 11.95 17.88 9.47
N ALA A 126 12.71 16.97 8.86
CA ALA A 126 13.00 15.65 9.43
C ALA A 126 13.79 15.77 10.74
N ALA A 127 14.81 16.65 10.75
CA ALA A 127 15.58 16.93 11.95
C ALA A 127 14.70 17.48 13.08
N LYS A 128 13.73 18.36 12.78
CA LYS A 128 12.77 18.87 13.77
C LYS A 128 11.84 17.78 14.32
N LEU A 129 11.47 16.81 13.49
CA LEU A 129 10.64 15.67 13.90
C LEU A 129 11.43 14.59 14.64
N GLY A 130 12.76 14.71 14.73
CA GLY A 130 13.64 13.68 15.29
C GLY A 130 13.75 12.43 14.40
N ASP A 131 13.46 12.57 13.11
CA ASP A 131 13.35 11.46 12.15
C ASP A 131 14.40 11.54 11.02
N SER A 132 15.59 12.05 11.36
CA SER A 132 16.71 12.23 10.42
C SER A 132 17.10 10.92 9.73
N ASP A 133 17.09 9.80 10.46
CA ASP A 133 17.41 8.48 9.90
C ASP A 133 16.39 8.03 8.84
N ALA A 134 15.09 8.29 9.08
CA ALA A 134 14.03 8.00 8.12
C ALA A 134 14.17 8.87 6.86
N PHE A 135 14.59 10.12 7.01
CA PHE A 135 14.89 11.00 5.88
C PHE A 135 16.12 10.53 5.09
N ASP A 136 17.19 10.09 5.73
CA ASP A 136 18.37 9.56 5.03
C ASP A 136 18.07 8.24 4.30
N GLU A 137 17.21 7.39 4.86
CA GLU A 137 16.67 6.22 4.17
C GLU A 137 15.81 6.63 2.97
N PHE A 138 14.86 7.56 3.16
CA PHE A 138 14.02 8.12 2.11
C PHE A 138 14.85 8.69 0.95
N ARG A 139 15.82 9.56 1.26
CA ARG A 139 16.69 10.23 0.28
C ARG A 139 17.44 9.22 -0.58
N ARG A 140 18.14 8.28 0.03
CA ARG A 140 18.90 7.23 -0.68
C ARG A 140 18.04 6.40 -1.62
N GLU A 141 16.78 6.20 -1.26
CA GLU A 141 15.93 5.20 -1.90
C GLU A 141 14.98 5.79 -2.95
N LEU A 142 14.53 7.02 -2.75
CA LEU A 142 13.62 7.71 -3.65
C LEU A 142 14.32 8.73 -4.54
N ILE A 143 15.35 9.40 -4.02
CA ILE A 143 16.04 10.50 -4.72
C ILE A 143 17.24 9.97 -5.50
N ASP A 144 18.13 9.23 -4.85
CA ASP A 144 19.37 8.75 -5.48
C ASP A 144 19.09 7.65 -6.51
N LYS A 145 18.16 6.73 -6.22
CA LYS A 145 17.69 5.72 -7.19
C LYS A 145 16.80 6.32 -8.30
N SER A 146 16.62 7.65 -8.30
CA SER A 146 16.16 8.46 -9.43
C SER A 146 14.85 7.99 -10.07
N ILE A 147 13.77 7.87 -9.28
CA ILE A 147 12.44 7.73 -9.86
C ILE A 147 12.04 9.08 -10.48
N PRO A 148 11.86 9.20 -11.81
CA PRO A 148 11.62 10.49 -12.47
C PRO A 148 10.40 11.23 -11.92
N GLY A 149 9.32 10.49 -11.61
CA GLY A 149 8.10 11.05 -11.03
C GLY A 149 8.31 11.64 -9.63
N MET A 150 9.18 11.03 -8.82
CA MET A 150 9.45 11.50 -7.46
C MET A 150 10.25 12.79 -7.47
N LYS A 151 11.24 12.95 -8.35
CA LYS A 151 11.97 14.23 -8.48
C LYS A 151 11.05 15.38 -8.86
N LYS A 152 10.12 15.14 -9.79
CA LYS A 152 9.11 16.12 -10.18
C LYS A 152 8.19 16.47 -9.00
N PHE A 153 7.72 15.47 -8.26
CA PHE A 153 6.91 15.67 -7.07
C PHE A 153 7.64 16.44 -5.96
N LEU A 154 8.90 16.10 -5.68
CA LEU A 154 9.73 16.83 -4.71
C LEU A 154 9.91 18.29 -5.11
N GLY A 155 10.06 18.58 -6.41
CA GLY A 155 10.09 19.94 -6.93
C GLY A 155 8.80 20.75 -6.68
N THR A 156 7.67 20.09 -6.38
CA THR A 156 6.42 20.78 -5.97
C THR A 156 6.36 21.11 -4.49
N ILE A 157 7.29 20.59 -3.68
CA ILE A 157 7.33 20.87 -2.24
C ILE A 157 7.94 22.25 -2.03
N GLY A 158 7.07 23.26 -1.99
CA GLY A 158 7.44 24.65 -1.73
C GLY A 158 7.23 25.10 -0.28
N ARG A 159 6.47 24.33 0.52
CA ARG A 159 6.11 24.70 1.90
C ARG A 159 6.65 23.69 2.91
N ALA A 160 7.01 24.16 4.11
CA ALA A 160 7.48 23.31 5.19
C ALA A 160 6.43 22.27 5.63
N GLU A 161 5.15 22.62 5.55
CA GLU A 161 4.04 21.70 5.86
C GLU A 161 4.01 20.49 4.91
N ASP A 162 4.21 20.75 3.61
CA ASP A 162 4.24 19.71 2.58
C ASP A 162 5.40 18.73 2.81
N ALA A 163 6.58 19.25 3.21
CA ALA A 163 7.72 18.45 3.59
C ALA A 163 7.44 17.57 4.81
N ARG A 164 6.79 18.12 5.85
CA ARG A 164 6.38 17.36 7.04
C ARG A 164 5.46 16.20 6.69
N LYS A 165 4.47 16.41 5.80
CA LYS A 165 3.55 15.35 5.36
C LYS A 165 4.28 14.20 4.67
N VAL A 166 5.26 14.50 3.81
CA VAL A 166 6.07 13.48 3.13
C VAL A 166 6.86 12.64 4.13
N ILE A 167 7.54 13.27 5.08
CA ILE A 167 8.36 12.57 6.09
C ILE A 167 7.48 11.76 7.04
N ALA A 168 6.38 12.35 7.51
CA ALA A 168 5.42 11.66 8.37
C ALA A 168 4.84 10.42 7.68
N ALA A 169 4.41 10.54 6.42
CA ALA A 169 3.90 9.42 5.65
C ALA A 169 4.95 8.31 5.48
N TRP A 170 6.19 8.67 5.13
CA TRP A 170 7.29 7.71 5.00
C TRP A 170 7.57 6.98 6.33
N SER A 171 7.77 7.72 7.41
CA SER A 171 8.00 7.18 8.75
C SER A 171 6.87 6.25 9.18
N GLN A 172 5.62 6.64 8.90
CA GLN A 172 4.46 5.86 9.28
C GLN A 172 4.36 4.54 8.50
N LEU A 173 4.64 4.54 7.19
CA LEU A 173 4.74 3.30 6.40
C LEU A 173 5.80 2.36 6.98
N ARG A 174 6.95 2.89 7.38
CA ARG A 174 8.03 2.10 8.00
C ARG A 174 7.60 1.53 9.36
N LYS A 175 6.89 2.30 10.18
CA LYS A 175 6.31 1.85 11.46
C LYS A 175 5.27 0.75 11.29
N TRP A 176 4.49 0.76 10.21
CA TRP A 176 3.59 -0.35 9.86
C TRP A 176 4.31 -1.59 9.32
N GLY A 177 5.65 -1.56 9.23
CA GLY A 177 6.46 -2.69 8.83
C GLY A 177 6.61 -2.86 7.32
N PHE A 178 6.22 -1.86 6.52
CA PHE A 178 6.51 -1.85 5.09
C PHE A 178 8.02 -1.82 4.90
N SER A 179 8.55 -2.70 4.07
CA SER A 179 9.94 -2.63 3.63
C SER A 179 10.19 -1.35 2.83
N VAL A 180 11.47 -1.00 2.67
CA VAL A 180 11.89 0.21 1.94
C VAL A 180 11.35 0.24 0.51
N SER A 181 11.40 -0.89 -0.20
CA SER A 181 10.85 -0.99 -1.55
C SER A 181 9.33 -0.82 -1.57
N GLU A 182 8.66 -1.36 -0.58
CA GLU A 182 7.20 -1.31 -0.45
C GLU A 182 6.70 0.10 -0.14
N ALA A 183 7.35 0.79 0.81
CA ALA A 183 7.08 2.20 1.09
C ALA A 183 7.37 3.08 -0.14
N ARG A 184 8.43 2.76 -0.90
CA ARG A 184 8.76 3.45 -2.15
C ARG A 184 7.64 3.35 -3.19
N ASP A 185 7.07 2.16 -3.36
CA ASP A 185 6.00 1.94 -4.34
C ASP A 185 4.72 2.68 -3.96
N VAL A 186 4.39 2.72 -2.66
CA VAL A 186 3.28 3.55 -2.15
C VAL A 186 3.54 5.03 -2.43
N MET A 187 4.72 5.55 -2.08
CA MET A 187 5.06 6.95 -2.34
C MET A 187 5.06 7.30 -3.84
N LYS A 188 5.47 6.36 -4.69
CA LYS A 188 5.41 6.52 -6.14
C LYS A 188 3.97 6.65 -6.63
N ALA A 189 3.06 5.80 -6.15
CA ALA A 189 1.64 5.90 -6.48
C ALA A 189 1.06 7.28 -6.07
N ILE A 190 1.36 7.74 -4.85
CA ILE A 190 0.92 9.05 -4.36
C ILE A 190 1.48 10.18 -5.23
N SER A 191 2.77 10.11 -5.61
CA SER A 191 3.40 11.15 -6.45
C SER A 191 2.77 11.31 -7.84
N GLY A 192 2.08 10.25 -8.32
CA GLY A 192 1.36 10.26 -9.59
C GLY A 192 0.01 11.00 -9.55
N MET A 193 -0.57 11.19 -8.37
CA MET A 193 -1.84 11.91 -8.20
C MET A 193 -1.64 13.39 -8.52
N LYS A 194 -2.46 14.02 -9.35
CA LYS A 194 -2.29 15.44 -9.70
C LYS A 194 -3.03 16.35 -8.72
N GLY A 195 -2.29 17.19 -7.98
CA GLY A 195 -2.85 18.24 -7.11
C GLY A 195 -3.43 17.76 -5.78
N ARG A 196 -3.35 16.45 -5.50
CA ARG A 196 -4.00 15.81 -4.34
C ARG A 196 -3.04 14.98 -3.49
N GLN A 197 -1.76 14.96 -3.85
CA GLN A 197 -0.73 14.13 -3.22
C GLN A 197 -0.67 14.36 -1.70
N PHE A 198 -0.75 15.62 -1.28
CA PHE A 198 -0.60 15.98 0.13
C PHE A 198 -1.78 15.54 1.00
N GLY A 199 -3.00 15.42 0.45
CA GLY A 199 -4.15 14.86 1.18
C GLY A 199 -3.96 13.37 1.45
N ALA A 200 -3.46 12.62 0.45
CA ALA A 200 -3.11 11.21 0.63
C ALA A 200 -1.94 11.01 1.60
N LEU A 201 -0.91 11.86 1.54
CA LEU A 201 0.21 11.82 2.50
C LEU A 201 -0.25 12.12 3.92
N ASP A 202 -1.16 13.07 4.11
CA ASP A 202 -1.72 13.40 5.42
C ASP A 202 -2.51 12.23 6.01
N ALA A 203 -3.36 11.60 5.19
CA ALA A 203 -4.11 10.41 5.59
C ALA A 203 -3.21 9.25 6.04
N ILE A 204 -2.07 9.06 5.35
CA ILE A 204 -1.07 8.03 5.67
C ILE A 204 -0.24 8.42 6.90
N GLY A 205 0.18 9.68 7.00
CA GLY A 205 0.99 10.18 8.11
C GLY A 205 0.25 10.23 9.45
N SER A 206 -1.09 10.13 9.43
CA SER A 206 -1.93 10.13 10.63
C SER A 206 -2.35 8.71 11.03
N PRO A 207 -1.67 8.06 12.00
CA PRO A 207 -2.04 6.70 12.45
C PRO A 207 -3.45 6.60 13.03
N ALA A 208 -4.02 7.71 13.52
CA ALA A 208 -5.37 7.75 14.05
C ALA A 208 -6.46 7.79 12.97
N SER A 209 -6.12 8.11 11.72
CA SER A 209 -7.09 8.14 10.62
C SER A 209 -7.68 6.75 10.37
N LYS A 210 -8.91 6.65 9.84
CA LYS A 210 -9.49 5.32 9.53
C LYS A 210 -8.64 4.58 8.50
N PHE A 211 -8.09 5.31 7.54
CA PHE A 211 -7.14 4.76 6.56
C PHE A 211 -5.87 4.25 7.24
N GLY A 212 -5.29 5.01 8.17
CA GLY A 212 -4.11 4.59 8.94
C GLY A 212 -4.37 3.36 9.81
N ARG A 213 -5.55 3.27 10.44
CA ARG A 213 -5.98 2.07 11.18
C ARG A 213 -6.17 0.86 10.27
N PHE A 214 -6.77 1.06 9.09
CA PHE A 214 -6.90 0.02 8.07
C PHE A 214 -5.53 -0.46 7.59
N LEU A 215 -4.61 0.44 7.24
CA LEU A 215 -3.26 0.05 6.82
C LEU A 215 -2.47 -0.65 7.93
N GLY A 216 -2.61 -0.18 9.18
CA GLY A 216 -2.04 -0.85 10.33
C GLY A 216 -2.58 -2.28 10.55
N SER A 217 -3.84 -2.54 10.21
CA SER A 217 -4.45 -3.87 10.34
C SER A 217 -4.02 -4.86 9.25
N LEU A 218 -3.62 -4.34 8.08
CA LEU A 218 -3.04 -5.15 7.00
C LEU A 218 -1.65 -5.72 7.36
N GLY A 219 -0.91 -5.01 8.23
CA GLY A 219 0.42 -5.38 8.70
C GLY A 219 1.47 -5.49 7.56
N SER A 220 2.67 -5.99 7.89
CA SER A 220 3.77 -6.20 6.93
C SER A 220 3.58 -7.40 5.98
N LYS A 221 2.34 -7.86 5.79
CA LYS A 221 2.08 -8.98 4.90
C LYS A 221 2.40 -8.55 3.46
N VAL A 222 3.07 -9.44 2.73
CA VAL A 222 3.58 -9.27 1.34
C VAL A 222 2.51 -8.80 0.32
N GLY A 223 1.23 -8.77 0.69
CA GLY A 223 0.13 -8.24 -0.13
C GLY A 223 -0.30 -6.79 0.16
N ALA A 224 0.19 -6.15 1.24
CA ALA A 224 -0.32 -4.87 1.71
C ALA A 224 -0.05 -3.72 0.72
N VAL A 225 1.11 -3.69 0.06
CA VAL A 225 1.44 -2.64 -0.93
C VAL A 225 0.47 -2.62 -2.09
N GLY A 226 0.18 -3.79 -2.68
CA GLY A 226 -0.75 -3.88 -3.80
C GLY A 226 -2.12 -3.34 -3.41
N GLN A 227 -2.56 -3.59 -2.17
CA GLN A 227 -3.82 -3.08 -1.65
C GLN A 227 -3.78 -1.56 -1.46
N VAL A 228 -2.69 -1.01 -0.88
CA VAL A 228 -2.53 0.44 -0.70
C VAL A 228 -2.53 1.17 -2.05
N VAL A 229 -1.74 0.68 -3.01
CA VAL A 229 -1.66 1.25 -4.36
C VAL A 229 -3.02 1.20 -5.05
N THR A 230 -3.72 0.07 -4.98
CA THR A 230 -5.08 -0.06 -5.54
C THR A 230 -6.04 0.92 -4.89
N LEU A 231 -6.00 1.09 -3.57
CA LEU A 231 -6.89 2.04 -2.87
C LEU A 231 -6.59 3.50 -3.27
N ILE A 232 -5.33 3.85 -3.46
CA ILE A 232 -4.92 5.17 -3.95
C ILE A 232 -5.45 5.40 -5.38
N GLU A 233 -5.31 4.41 -6.25
CA GLU A 233 -5.82 4.48 -7.63
C GLU A 233 -7.34 4.59 -7.68
N VAL A 234 -8.05 3.79 -6.86
CA VAL A 234 -9.51 3.85 -6.75
C VAL A 234 -9.96 5.21 -6.21
N ALA A 235 -9.26 5.75 -5.20
CA ALA A 235 -9.58 7.05 -4.65
C ALA A 235 -9.40 8.19 -5.68
N ASP A 236 -8.31 8.15 -6.46
CA ASP A 236 -8.08 9.11 -7.55
C ASP A 236 -9.19 9.03 -8.62
N LYS A 237 -9.67 7.82 -8.93
CA LYS A 237 -10.75 7.59 -9.90
C LYS A 237 -12.13 8.01 -9.41
N PHE A 238 -12.45 7.76 -8.14
CA PHE A 238 -13.70 8.24 -7.53
C PHE A 238 -13.79 9.76 -7.55
N GLU A 239 -12.67 10.44 -7.33
CA GLU A 239 -12.67 11.90 -7.41
C GLU A 239 -12.79 12.42 -8.85
N GLN A 240 -12.29 11.67 -9.84
CA GLN A 240 -12.53 11.96 -11.26
C GLN A 240 -13.99 11.70 -11.69
N GLY A 241 -14.84 11.21 -10.78
CA GLY A 241 -16.22 10.82 -11.08
C GLY A 241 -16.33 9.46 -11.76
N ASP A 242 -15.23 8.73 -11.92
CA ASP A 242 -15.20 7.39 -12.51
C ASP A 242 -15.43 6.33 -11.42
N TYR A 243 -16.63 6.39 -10.84
CA TYR A 243 -17.03 5.49 -9.77
C TYR A 243 -17.11 4.04 -10.25
N LEU A 244 -17.46 3.82 -11.51
CA LEU A 244 -17.60 2.48 -12.06
C LEU A 244 -16.25 1.76 -12.16
N TYR A 245 -15.22 2.43 -12.69
CA TYR A 245 -13.88 1.86 -12.72
C TYR A 245 -13.40 1.57 -11.29
N GLY A 246 -13.50 2.56 -10.40
CA GLY A 246 -12.99 2.43 -9.05
C GLY A 246 -13.68 1.32 -8.25
N THR A 247 -15.01 1.15 -8.35
CA THR A 247 -15.71 0.06 -7.66
C THR A 247 -15.36 -1.30 -8.27
N SER A 248 -15.20 -1.38 -9.60
CA SER A 248 -14.84 -2.63 -10.26
C SER A 248 -13.44 -3.12 -9.91
N GLU A 249 -12.44 -2.23 -9.87
CA GLU A 249 -11.07 -2.58 -9.49
C GLU A 249 -10.97 -2.92 -8.01
N LEU A 250 -11.68 -2.16 -7.15
CA LEU A 250 -11.81 -2.49 -5.73
C LEU A 250 -12.39 -3.90 -5.55
N TYR A 251 -13.48 -4.20 -6.26
CA TYR A 251 -14.11 -5.51 -6.19
C TYR A 251 -13.16 -6.63 -6.63
N LYS A 252 -12.56 -6.52 -7.82
CA LYS A 252 -11.61 -7.51 -8.36
C LYS A 252 -10.45 -7.76 -7.40
N HIS A 253 -9.86 -6.70 -6.85
CA HIS A 253 -8.65 -6.82 -6.05
C HIS A 253 -8.90 -7.46 -4.68
N PHE A 254 -10.01 -7.13 -4.04
CA PHE A 254 -10.25 -7.50 -2.63
C PHE A 254 -11.07 -8.79 -2.46
N MET A 255 -11.98 -9.10 -3.39
CA MET A 255 -12.74 -10.35 -3.35
C MET A 255 -11.87 -11.58 -3.56
N GLY A 256 -10.78 -11.46 -4.33
CA GLY A 256 -9.80 -12.54 -4.50
C GLY A 256 -8.92 -12.80 -3.27
N LYS A 257 -8.98 -11.95 -2.23
CA LYS A 257 -8.02 -11.97 -1.10
C LYS A 257 -8.66 -12.14 0.29
N ALA A 258 -9.97 -12.35 0.37
CA ALA A 258 -10.71 -12.55 1.62
C ALA A 258 -10.46 -11.44 2.67
N ILE A 259 -10.34 -10.19 2.22
CA ILE A 259 -10.10 -9.04 3.09
C ILE A 259 -11.44 -8.59 3.70
N PRO A 260 -11.51 -8.24 5.00
CA PRO A 260 -12.74 -7.74 5.61
C PRO A 260 -13.26 -6.50 4.88
N TRP A 261 -14.38 -6.66 4.15
CA TRP A 261 -14.95 -5.63 3.28
C TRP A 261 -15.23 -4.32 4.02
N ALA A 262 -15.87 -4.41 5.20
CA ALA A 262 -16.24 -3.23 5.99
C ALA A 262 -15.03 -2.34 6.31
N GLY A 263 -13.93 -2.93 6.81
CA GLY A 263 -12.72 -2.16 7.14
C GLY A 263 -12.07 -1.53 5.91
N MET A 264 -12.13 -2.20 4.76
CA MET A 264 -11.62 -1.67 3.50
C MET A 264 -12.46 -0.50 2.99
N VAL A 265 -13.79 -0.63 2.99
CA VAL A 265 -14.69 0.45 2.53
C VAL A 265 -14.55 1.67 3.43
N GLU A 266 -14.43 1.49 4.75
CA GLU A 266 -14.18 2.59 5.68
C GLU A 266 -12.81 3.25 5.46
N GLY A 267 -11.76 2.45 5.25
CA GLY A 267 -10.43 2.95 4.92
C GLY A 267 -10.43 3.77 3.63
N LEU A 268 -11.06 3.25 2.58
CA LEU A 268 -11.19 3.92 1.28
C LEU A 268 -12.01 5.21 1.40
N GLN A 269 -13.13 5.17 2.12
CA GLN A 269 -13.96 6.35 2.35
C GLN A 269 -13.13 7.47 2.98
N SER A 270 -12.37 7.18 4.05
CA SER A 270 -11.53 8.19 4.68
C SER A 270 -10.38 8.67 3.80
N LEU A 271 -9.82 7.81 2.95
CA LEU A 271 -8.83 8.24 1.98
C LEU A 271 -9.43 9.23 0.97
N VAL A 272 -10.62 8.92 0.42
CA VAL A 272 -11.32 9.82 -0.51
C VAL A 272 -11.73 11.14 0.16
N GLU A 273 -12.19 11.10 1.41
CA GLU A 273 -12.52 12.30 2.19
C GLU A 273 -11.29 13.18 2.45
N ALA A 274 -10.12 12.58 2.71
CA ALA A 274 -8.87 13.31 2.91
C ALA A 274 -8.33 13.95 1.63
N ILE A 275 -8.52 13.28 0.49
CA ILE A 275 -8.12 13.78 -0.84
C ILE A 275 -9.07 14.88 -1.31
N ALA A 276 -10.38 14.73 -1.07
CA ALA A 276 -11.43 15.63 -1.53
C ALA A 276 -12.42 15.98 -0.40
N PRO A 277 -12.04 16.86 0.54
CA PRO A 277 -12.89 17.25 1.66
C PRO A 277 -14.17 17.94 1.17
N GLY A 278 -15.32 17.58 1.74
CA GLY A 278 -16.61 18.24 1.46
C GLY A 278 -17.39 17.71 0.27
N SER A 279 -16.94 16.64 -0.41
CA SER A 279 -17.73 16.02 -1.49
C SER A 279 -18.93 15.23 -0.95
N VAL A 280 -20.11 15.87 -0.94
CA VAL A 280 -21.38 15.25 -0.53
C VAL A 280 -21.74 14.04 -1.42
N LYS A 281 -21.31 14.06 -2.69
CA LYS A 281 -21.51 12.96 -3.65
C LYS A 281 -20.78 11.68 -3.20
N ASN A 282 -19.59 11.80 -2.62
CA ASN A 282 -18.79 10.65 -2.19
C ASN A 282 -19.44 9.93 -1.01
N SER A 283 -20.01 10.66 -0.05
CA SER A 283 -20.67 10.06 1.12
C SER A 283 -21.82 9.11 0.74
N LYS A 284 -22.69 9.52 -0.21
CA LYS A 284 -23.79 8.69 -0.71
C LYS A 284 -23.30 7.45 -1.45
N VAL A 285 -22.25 7.57 -2.26
CA VAL A 285 -21.63 6.43 -2.95
C VAL A 285 -21.08 5.42 -1.93
N PHE A 286 -20.38 5.88 -0.88
CA PHE A 286 -19.89 4.98 0.16
C PHE A 286 -20.99 4.37 1.03
N GLN A 287 -22.11 5.05 1.23
CA GLN A 287 -23.30 4.46 1.87
C GLN A 287 -23.84 3.28 1.03
N VAL A 288 -23.93 3.45 -0.30
CA VAL A 288 -24.32 2.36 -1.21
C VAL A 288 -23.30 1.22 -1.17
N ILE A 289 -21.99 1.51 -1.26
CA ILE A 289 -20.92 0.50 -1.20
C ILE A 289 -20.92 -0.26 0.14
N ARG A 290 -21.22 0.42 1.26
CA ARG A 290 -21.36 -0.22 2.58
C ARG A 290 -22.61 -1.07 2.69
N ALA A 291 -23.72 -0.62 2.11
CA ALA A 291 -24.96 -1.39 2.05
C ALA A 291 -24.81 -2.65 1.18
N CYS A 292 -24.01 -2.57 0.13
CA CYS A 292 -23.59 -3.73 -0.65
C CYS A 292 -22.55 -4.53 0.13
N ASP A 293 -22.96 -5.39 1.06
CA ASP A 293 -22.08 -6.40 1.65
C ASP A 293 -21.85 -7.53 0.60
N PRO A 294 -20.70 -7.57 -0.09
CA PRO A 294 -20.49 -8.48 -1.21
C PRO A 294 -20.36 -9.93 -0.74
N ILE A 295 -20.07 -10.17 0.54
CA ILE A 295 -20.05 -11.51 1.12
C ILE A 295 -21.49 -12.06 1.17
N GLY A 296 -22.50 -11.20 1.35
CA GLY A 296 -23.91 -11.58 1.29
C GLY A 296 -24.50 -11.63 -0.13
N LEU A 297 -23.96 -10.85 -1.08
CA LEU A 297 -24.57 -10.70 -2.42
C LEU A 297 -24.16 -11.77 -3.45
N GLY A 298 -23.06 -12.50 -3.21
CA GLY A 298 -22.61 -13.60 -4.09
C GLY A 298 -22.44 -13.20 -5.57
N ALA A 299 -22.52 -14.19 -6.46
CA ALA A 299 -22.46 -13.99 -7.92
C ALA A 299 -23.55 -13.03 -8.45
N SER A 300 -24.68 -12.95 -7.75
CA SER A 300 -25.84 -12.13 -8.11
C SER A 300 -25.57 -10.63 -8.02
N GLY A 301 -24.72 -10.20 -7.08
CA GLY A 301 -24.31 -8.79 -6.96
C GLY A 301 -23.49 -8.31 -8.16
N VAL A 302 -22.59 -9.16 -8.67
CA VAL A 302 -21.74 -8.86 -9.84
C VAL A 302 -22.55 -8.81 -11.12
N ASP A 303 -23.50 -9.74 -11.29
CA ASP A 303 -24.41 -9.76 -12.44
C ASP A 303 -25.31 -8.50 -12.47
N SER A 304 -25.73 -8.04 -11.28
CA SER A 304 -26.54 -6.82 -11.13
C SER A 304 -25.79 -5.56 -11.52
N MET A 305 -24.56 -5.43 -11.04
CA MET A 305 -23.64 -4.35 -11.43
C MET A 305 -23.37 -4.36 -12.94
N THR A 306 -23.05 -5.52 -13.51
CA THR A 306 -22.76 -5.67 -14.94
C THR A 306 -23.98 -5.31 -15.80
N THR A 307 -25.17 -5.71 -15.36
CA THR A 307 -26.42 -5.43 -16.09
C THR A 307 -26.81 -3.95 -16.04
N LEU A 308 -26.60 -3.27 -14.90
CA LEU A 308 -26.81 -1.81 -14.79
C LEU A 308 -25.85 -1.04 -15.71
N VAL A 309 -24.58 -1.43 -15.76
CA VAL A 309 -23.57 -0.82 -16.62
C VAL A 309 -23.91 -0.99 -18.10
N LEU A 310 -24.29 -2.20 -18.50
CA LEU A 310 -24.68 -2.47 -19.88
C LEU A 310 -26.00 -1.77 -20.25
N GLY A 311 -26.92 -1.60 -19.30
CA GLY A 311 -28.13 -0.78 -19.48
C GLY A 311 -27.80 0.70 -19.68
N ALA A 312 -26.87 1.26 -18.92
CA ALA A 312 -26.42 2.64 -19.07
C ALA A 312 -25.71 2.88 -20.41
N VAL A 313 -24.86 1.94 -20.87
CA VAL A 313 -24.21 2.01 -22.19
C VAL A 313 -25.25 1.96 -23.31
N HIS A 314 -26.25 1.07 -23.21
CA HIS A 314 -27.32 0.98 -24.19
C HIS A 314 -28.16 2.26 -24.25
N LEU A 315 -28.50 2.84 -23.10
CA LEU A 315 -29.20 4.12 -23.01
C LEU A 315 -28.43 5.25 -23.70
N ILE A 316 -27.11 5.33 -23.49
CA ILE A 316 -26.27 6.34 -24.14
C ILE A 316 -26.21 6.15 -25.66
N GLN A 317 -26.20 4.90 -26.14
CA GLN A 317 -26.07 4.59 -27.56
C GLN A 317 -27.37 4.74 -28.34
N THR A 318 -28.51 4.43 -27.71
CA THR A 318 -29.80 4.34 -28.39
C THR A 318 -30.77 5.45 -28.02
N GLY A 319 -30.54 6.12 -26.88
CA GLY A 319 -31.50 7.04 -26.29
C GLY A 319 -32.63 6.34 -25.53
N ASP A 320 -32.69 5.01 -25.56
CA ASP A 320 -33.75 4.21 -24.94
C ASP A 320 -33.21 3.32 -23.81
N ILE A 321 -34.00 3.19 -22.74
CA ILE A 321 -33.70 2.25 -21.65
C ILE A 321 -34.20 0.87 -22.07
N ASP A 322 -33.34 -0.15 -22.04
CA ASP A 322 -33.74 -1.55 -22.25
C ASP A 322 -34.50 -2.06 -21.01
N ILE A 323 -35.79 -1.70 -20.94
CA ILE A 323 -36.68 -2.07 -19.84
C ILE A 323 -36.77 -3.59 -19.69
N ALA A 324 -36.76 -4.34 -20.79
CA ALA A 324 -36.83 -5.80 -20.75
C ALA A 324 -35.60 -6.44 -20.08
N ARG A 325 -34.43 -5.83 -20.23
CA ARG A 325 -33.20 -6.26 -19.53
C ARG A 325 -33.20 -5.82 -18.07
N LEU A 326 -33.70 -4.61 -17.77
CA LEU A 326 -33.84 -4.13 -16.40
C LEU A 326 -34.84 -4.98 -15.61
N SER A 327 -36.00 -5.30 -16.18
CA SER A 327 -37.00 -6.18 -15.55
C SER A 327 -36.43 -7.58 -15.29
N ARG A 328 -35.72 -8.17 -16.26
CA ARG A 328 -35.04 -9.46 -16.05
C ARG A 328 -33.99 -9.40 -14.94
N LEU A 329 -33.34 -8.25 -14.76
CA LEU A 329 -32.43 -8.06 -13.64
C LEU A 329 -33.19 -8.00 -12.32
N VAL A 330 -34.23 -7.17 -12.24
CA VAL A 330 -35.09 -7.02 -11.07
C VAL A 330 -35.68 -8.38 -10.65
N ASP A 331 -36.14 -9.18 -11.61
CA ASP A 331 -36.66 -10.54 -11.34
C ASP A 331 -35.60 -11.48 -10.75
N ARG A 332 -34.38 -11.47 -11.31
CA ARG A 332 -33.26 -12.24 -10.76
C ARG A 332 -32.85 -11.74 -9.38
N MET A 333 -32.89 -10.43 -9.15
CA MET A 333 -32.59 -9.83 -7.86
C MET A 333 -33.64 -10.20 -6.81
N LYS A 334 -34.94 -10.16 -7.18
CA LYS A 334 -36.07 -10.58 -6.33
C LYS A 334 -36.02 -12.04 -5.92
N GLN A 335 -35.48 -12.90 -6.79
CA GLN A 335 -35.32 -14.33 -6.52
C GLN A 335 -34.02 -14.67 -5.77
N GLY A 336 -33.11 -13.70 -5.65
CA GLY A 336 -31.80 -13.87 -5.04
C GLY A 336 -31.65 -13.21 -3.67
N PRO A 337 -30.44 -13.29 -3.07
CA PRO A 337 -30.12 -12.61 -1.80
C PRO A 337 -30.17 -11.07 -1.92
N THR A 338 -30.31 -10.53 -3.14
CA THR A 338 -30.36 -9.10 -3.42
C THR A 338 -31.79 -8.54 -3.46
N LYS A 339 -32.81 -9.33 -3.07
CA LYS A 339 -34.24 -8.94 -3.11
C LYS A 339 -34.52 -7.59 -2.45
N LEU A 340 -33.89 -7.32 -1.30
CA LEU A 340 -34.01 -6.04 -0.59
C LEU A 340 -33.73 -4.82 -1.50
N PHE A 341 -32.74 -4.93 -2.40
CA PHE A 341 -32.39 -3.85 -3.32
C PHE A 341 -33.39 -3.70 -4.47
N ALA A 342 -33.98 -4.80 -4.92
CA ALA A 342 -35.05 -4.76 -5.91
C ALA A 342 -36.31 -4.12 -5.32
N ASP A 343 -36.68 -4.50 -4.10
CA ASP A 343 -37.83 -3.96 -3.38
C ASP A 343 -37.62 -2.46 -3.10
N MET A 344 -36.43 -2.05 -2.63
CA MET A 344 -36.09 -0.62 -2.48
C MET A 344 -36.11 0.16 -3.80
N GLY A 345 -35.72 -0.47 -4.92
CA GLY A 345 -35.75 0.13 -6.24
C GLY A 345 -37.17 0.37 -6.74
N GLU A 346 -38.09 -0.55 -6.46
CA GLU A 346 -39.52 -0.39 -6.76
C GLU A 346 -40.14 0.70 -5.88
N ASP A 347 -39.87 0.69 -4.57
CA ASP A 347 -40.37 1.73 -3.66
C ASP A 347 -39.90 3.14 -4.07
N LEU A 348 -38.64 3.26 -4.51
CA LEU A 348 -38.09 4.52 -5.04
C LEU A 348 -38.68 4.89 -6.40
N GLY A 349 -38.93 3.90 -7.27
CA GLY A 349 -39.56 4.08 -8.57
C GLY A 349 -40.99 4.57 -8.45
N ASP A 350 -41.77 3.96 -7.54
CA ASP A 350 -43.14 4.37 -7.22
C ASP A 350 -43.16 5.75 -6.59
N SER A 351 -42.25 6.03 -5.65
CA SER A 351 -42.10 7.38 -5.06
C SER A 351 -41.74 8.43 -6.12
N ALA A 352 -40.84 8.12 -7.06
CA ALA A 352 -40.45 9.02 -8.13
C ALA A 352 -41.57 9.21 -9.17
N TYR A 353 -42.33 8.15 -9.47
CA TYR A 353 -43.50 8.20 -10.32
C TYR A 353 -44.62 9.05 -9.71
N GLU A 354 -44.90 8.87 -8.42
CA GLU A 354 -45.83 9.71 -7.66
C GLU A 354 -45.38 11.16 -7.63
N MET A 355 -44.10 11.43 -7.36
CA MET A 355 -43.52 12.79 -7.44
C MET A 355 -43.62 13.38 -8.85
N SER A 356 -43.47 12.58 -9.91
CA SER A 356 -43.61 13.05 -11.30
C SER A 356 -45.06 13.38 -11.66
N ARG A 357 -46.03 12.79 -10.95
CA ARG A 357 -47.47 13.10 -11.06
C ARG A 357 -47.91 14.28 -10.22
N TRP A 358 -47.08 14.78 -9.30
CA TRP A 358 -47.40 15.96 -8.50
C TRP A 358 -47.49 17.19 -9.41
N ARG A 359 -48.71 17.76 -9.52
CA ARG A 359 -48.86 19.16 -9.93
C ARG A 359 -48.28 20.05 -8.83
N LYS A 360 -47.70 21.18 -9.22
CA LYS A 360 -46.95 22.13 -8.37
C LYS A 360 -47.66 22.61 -7.08
N ASP A 361 -48.94 22.33 -6.89
CA ASP A 361 -49.77 23.05 -5.93
C ASP A 361 -50.12 22.26 -4.65
N ASP A 362 -49.73 20.99 -4.51
CA ASP A 362 -50.25 20.10 -3.44
C ASP A 362 -49.20 19.65 -2.39
N TRP A 363 -48.55 20.64 -1.75
CA TRP A 363 -47.45 20.44 -0.80
C TRP A 363 -47.83 19.73 0.52
N THR A 364 -49.11 19.74 0.90
CA THR A 364 -49.59 19.20 2.19
C THR A 364 -49.69 17.67 2.21
N TYR A 365 -49.75 17.02 1.04
CA TYR A 365 -49.76 15.56 0.93
C TYR A 365 -48.35 14.95 0.98
N ALA A 366 -47.33 15.72 0.56
CA ALA A 366 -45.93 15.30 0.50
C ALA A 366 -45.34 14.93 1.87
N VAL A 367 -45.78 15.60 2.95
CA VAL A 367 -45.31 15.31 4.31
C VAL A 367 -45.89 13.99 4.85
N LYS A 368 -47.05 13.55 4.34
CA LYS A 368 -47.73 12.32 4.80
C LYS A 368 -47.36 11.06 4.01
N SER A 369 -46.81 11.21 2.81
CA SER A 369 -46.49 10.11 1.89
C SER A 369 -45.02 9.68 1.92
N ILE A 370 -44.17 10.35 2.72
CA ILE A 370 -42.82 9.87 2.98
C ILE A 370 -42.90 8.49 3.66
N PRO A 371 -42.35 7.42 3.05
CA PRO A 371 -42.32 6.10 3.67
C PRO A 371 -41.71 6.19 5.07
N GLY A 372 -42.33 5.54 6.06
CA GLY A 372 -41.94 5.68 7.47
C GLY A 372 -40.45 5.42 7.76
N PHE A 373 -39.75 4.66 6.91
CA PHE A 373 -38.30 4.46 7.01
C PHE A 373 -37.48 5.71 6.63
N ILE A 374 -37.92 6.50 5.64
CA ILE A 374 -37.27 7.78 5.27
C ILE A 374 -37.56 8.84 6.34
N ALA A 375 -38.76 8.83 6.92
CA ALA A 375 -39.10 9.70 8.06
C ALA A 375 -38.31 9.34 9.35
N SER A 376 -37.73 8.13 9.44
CA SER A 376 -36.85 7.73 10.55
C SER A 376 -35.37 8.08 10.34
N LEU A 377 -35.02 8.57 9.14
CA LEU A 377 -33.67 8.98 8.74
C LEU A 377 -33.44 10.51 8.83
N PHE A 378 -34.50 11.28 9.10
CA PHE A 378 -34.49 12.71 9.41
C PHE A 378 -35.09 12.93 10.80
#